data_AF-A0A926VJ88-F1
#
_entry.id   AF-A0A926VJ88-F1
#
_cell.length_a   1.000
_cell.length_b   1.000
_cell.length_c   1.000
_cell.angle_alpha   90.00
_cell.angle_beta   90.00
_cell.angle_gamma   90.00
#
_symmetry.space_group_name_H-M   'P 1'
#
loop_
_entity.id
_entity.type
_entity.pdbx_description
1 polymer ?
#
loop_
_entity_poly.entity_id
_entity_poly.type
_entity_poly.pdbx_seq_one_letter_code
_entity_poly.pdbx_strand_id
1 'polypeptide(L)'
;MEVKDVKDLKQRYAKGERNFQDVVLSKVNLTGVNLSGINLSRAILNNASLSRAILSGANLSKASLYKARLNRANFSNTNLSEANLSEANLKGTNFTGADLRETNFTTAIYDDKTTFPEGFNLEGKNLIKYETTKSERIGKKYFYFIVLFTLVLAIIIISNYLIKYLQDFDQPLPERMSMGQTILIGKEGEGNQSFLDLKELGVKAITKGDYSQAKQYFEDAIAKHTNSPETLIYLNNARIGQEKAYTIAVVAPIGRDPGDALEILRGVAQIQDETNRDGGINGVRLKVVVVNDDDKENEAKKVAEALVKTSQVLGVVGHWASQVTLAVKDIYKFGQLVAISPISTAVELSGASPYIFRTVFSDSVAAKALVDYMVDYLHMQKAAVFYNSQSAYSRSLRREFTNALGERGGEAIEIPSEPNFFDLSSQGFIAKPKVEKAIDWGAEAIMLAPNTASLKEALLVAQVNNNRLRLLGGDDVYGDKVLQDGGKAVEGMVVAIPWDIDGDPDSGFVKNAKQLWGGAQINWRTAMSYDAAKALIAAIERSTSKGNATRVRVRDALVGPDFSAQGASDTIKFSQKGDRINPPVQLVKIVASTNNYDFVPVPASIKE
;
A
#
# COMPACT_ATOMS: atom_id res chain seq x y z
N MET A 1 9.57 50.09 -43.25
CA MET A 1 9.59 48.71 -43.78
C MET A 1 9.41 47.79 -42.57
N GLU A 2 8.30 47.05 -42.49
CA GLU A 2 7.91 46.37 -41.25
C GLU A 2 8.79 45.12 -41.03
N VAL A 3 9.56 45.11 -39.94
CA VAL A 3 10.28 43.91 -39.46
C VAL A 3 9.25 43.04 -38.74
N LYS A 4 9.04 41.81 -39.21
CA LYS A 4 7.93 40.97 -38.72
C LYS A 4 8.16 40.45 -37.31
N ASP A 5 9.39 40.06 -37.00
CA ASP A 5 9.82 39.58 -35.69
C ASP A 5 11.36 39.58 -35.55
N VAL A 6 11.88 39.09 -34.42
CA VAL A 6 13.33 38.99 -34.16
C VAL A 6 14.05 38.07 -35.15
N LYS A 7 13.38 37.03 -35.65
CA LYS A 7 13.97 36.07 -36.59
C LYS A 7 14.14 36.73 -37.96
N ASP A 8 13.16 37.50 -38.41
CA ASP A 8 13.22 38.32 -39.62
C ASP A 8 14.37 39.35 -39.54
N LEU A 9 14.46 40.08 -38.42
CA LEU A 9 15.57 41.01 -38.16
C LEU A 9 16.94 40.33 -38.32
N LYS A 10 17.14 39.19 -37.64
CA LYS A 10 18.41 38.46 -37.67
C LYS A 10 18.74 37.94 -39.06
N GLN A 11 17.76 37.43 -39.79
CA GLN A 11 17.94 36.92 -41.14
C GLN A 11 18.32 38.02 -42.12
N ARG A 12 17.62 39.15 -42.08
CA ARG A 12 17.90 40.31 -42.94
C ARG A 12 19.26 40.92 -42.63
N TYR A 13 19.59 41.06 -41.34
CA TYR A 13 20.91 41.51 -40.91
C TYR A 13 22.02 40.54 -41.36
N ALA A 14 21.82 39.22 -41.25
CA ALA A 14 22.76 38.22 -41.75
C ALA A 14 22.97 38.29 -43.28
N LYS A 15 21.95 38.73 -44.04
CA LYS A 15 22.02 38.95 -45.49
C LYS A 15 22.68 40.27 -45.91
N GLY A 16 23.20 41.05 -44.96
CA GLY A 16 23.90 42.31 -45.23
C GLY A 16 23.02 43.56 -45.13
N GLU A 17 21.73 43.43 -44.86
CA GLU A 17 20.89 44.59 -44.59
C GLU A 17 21.36 45.27 -43.30
N ARG A 18 21.50 46.60 -43.32
CA ARG A 18 21.91 47.39 -42.16
C ARG A 18 20.91 48.48 -41.81
N ASN A 19 19.96 48.80 -42.69
CA ASN A 19 19.00 49.88 -42.48
C ASN A 19 17.67 49.36 -41.93
N PHE A 20 17.48 49.55 -40.62
CA PHE A 20 16.29 49.19 -39.87
C PHE A 20 15.74 50.42 -39.13
N GLN A 21 15.76 51.59 -39.79
CA GLN A 21 15.15 52.79 -39.24
C GLN A 21 13.64 52.61 -38.99
N ASP A 22 13.11 53.28 -37.98
CA ASP A 22 11.67 53.32 -37.63
C ASP A 22 11.03 51.97 -37.26
N VAL A 23 11.82 50.92 -37.04
CA VAL A 23 11.28 49.58 -36.73
C VAL A 23 10.71 49.52 -35.31
N VAL A 24 9.65 48.73 -35.14
CA VAL A 24 9.06 48.45 -33.82
C VAL A 24 9.56 47.10 -33.32
N LEU A 25 10.36 47.14 -32.26
CA LEU A 25 11.02 45.99 -31.62
C LEU A 25 10.76 46.01 -30.11
N SER A 26 9.56 46.39 -29.68
CA SER A 26 9.22 46.42 -28.25
C SER A 26 9.13 45.00 -27.66
N LYS A 27 9.62 44.82 -26.43
CA LYS A 27 9.61 43.55 -25.66
C LYS A 27 10.37 42.38 -26.29
N VAL A 28 11.13 42.61 -27.35
CA VAL A 28 11.88 41.55 -28.05
C VAL A 28 13.08 41.06 -27.24
N ASN A 29 13.51 39.82 -27.48
CA ASN A 29 14.75 39.27 -26.91
C ASN A 29 15.90 39.29 -27.93
N LEU A 30 16.80 40.25 -27.78
CA LEU A 30 18.05 40.42 -28.53
C LEU A 30 19.29 40.18 -27.66
N THR A 31 19.14 39.43 -26.57
CA THR A 31 20.24 39.10 -25.64
C THR A 31 21.39 38.42 -26.39
N GLY A 32 22.60 38.96 -26.25
CA GLY A 32 23.81 38.39 -26.85
C GLY A 32 23.94 38.52 -28.37
N VAL A 33 23.02 39.23 -29.05
CA VAL A 33 23.05 39.33 -30.52
C VAL A 33 24.12 40.33 -30.97
N ASN A 34 24.83 40.01 -32.05
CA ASN A 34 25.72 40.95 -32.72
C ASN A 34 24.95 41.72 -33.81
N LEU A 35 24.84 43.04 -33.61
CA LEU A 35 24.21 44.03 -34.49
C LEU A 35 25.16 45.21 -34.73
N SER A 36 26.49 45.00 -34.73
CA SER A 36 27.47 46.07 -34.97
C SER A 36 27.17 46.84 -36.28
N GLY A 37 27.28 48.16 -36.23
CA GLY A 37 27.03 49.04 -37.39
C GLY A 37 25.60 49.08 -37.91
N ILE A 38 24.61 48.52 -37.19
CA ILE A 38 23.20 48.58 -37.61
C ILE A 38 22.68 50.03 -37.53
N ASN A 39 21.81 50.43 -38.47
CA ASN A 39 21.01 51.65 -38.36
C ASN A 39 19.63 51.30 -37.80
N LEU A 40 19.40 51.64 -36.54
CA LEU A 40 18.14 51.57 -35.79
C LEU A 40 17.66 52.97 -35.40
N SER A 41 18.01 54.00 -36.17
CA SER A 41 17.55 55.36 -35.89
C SER A 41 16.01 55.42 -35.84
N ARG A 42 15.47 56.14 -34.86
CA ARG A 42 14.03 56.25 -34.56
C ARG A 42 13.29 54.93 -34.26
N ALA A 43 14.01 53.83 -34.02
CA ALA A 43 13.39 52.55 -33.68
C ALA A 43 12.73 52.56 -32.28
N ILE A 44 11.71 51.72 -32.08
CA ILE A 44 11.00 51.56 -30.80
C ILE A 44 11.37 50.22 -30.15
N LEU A 45 12.31 50.24 -29.21
CA LEU A 45 12.89 49.10 -28.48
C LEU A 45 12.41 49.02 -27.01
N ASN A 46 11.24 49.57 -26.72
CA ASN A 46 10.74 49.69 -25.35
C ASN A 46 10.61 48.30 -24.69
N ASN A 47 11.13 48.13 -23.48
CA ASN A 47 11.17 46.86 -22.74
C ASN A 47 11.92 45.70 -23.44
N ALA A 48 12.73 45.96 -24.48
CA ALA A 48 13.52 44.93 -25.13
C ALA A 48 14.65 44.41 -24.22
N SER A 49 15.01 43.13 -24.36
CA SER A 49 16.20 42.56 -23.73
C SER A 49 17.37 42.60 -24.69
N LEU A 50 18.33 43.46 -24.43
CA LEU A 50 19.56 43.67 -25.20
C LEU A 50 20.79 43.32 -24.35
N SER A 51 20.61 42.57 -23.26
CA SER A 51 21.71 42.25 -22.35
C SER A 51 22.80 41.48 -23.09
N ARG A 52 24.07 41.88 -22.94
CA ARG A 52 25.23 41.32 -23.68
C ARG A 52 25.17 41.47 -25.21
N ALA A 53 24.24 42.24 -25.77
CA ALA A 53 24.23 42.50 -27.21
C ALA A 53 25.43 43.35 -27.63
N ILE A 54 25.90 43.20 -28.87
CA ILE A 54 26.99 43.97 -29.45
C ILE A 54 26.40 44.92 -30.49
N LEU A 55 26.41 46.22 -30.21
CA LEU A 55 25.90 47.30 -31.06
C LEU A 55 27.01 48.31 -31.39
N SER A 56 28.26 47.89 -31.35
CA SER A 56 29.39 48.79 -31.58
C SER A 56 29.28 49.49 -32.95
N GLY A 57 29.41 50.81 -32.98
CA GLY A 57 29.29 51.61 -34.21
C GLY A 57 27.87 51.73 -34.78
N ALA A 58 26.83 51.28 -34.06
CA ALA A 58 25.45 51.39 -34.54
C ALA A 58 24.93 52.84 -34.52
N ASN A 59 23.85 53.09 -35.26
CA ASN A 59 23.09 54.34 -35.19
C ASN A 59 21.73 54.08 -34.52
N LEU A 60 21.56 54.57 -33.30
CA LEU A 60 20.32 54.57 -32.52
C LEU A 60 19.82 56.00 -32.22
N SER A 61 20.21 56.98 -33.04
CA SER A 61 19.74 58.36 -32.87
C SER A 61 18.20 58.41 -32.84
N LYS A 62 17.64 59.14 -31.87
CA LYS A 62 16.19 59.29 -31.65
C LYS A 62 15.42 57.98 -31.37
N ALA A 63 16.12 56.87 -31.10
CA ALA A 63 15.46 55.61 -30.76
C ALA A 63 14.88 55.63 -29.35
N SER A 64 13.80 54.90 -29.13
CA SER A 64 13.19 54.73 -27.80
C SER A 64 13.58 53.38 -27.21
N LEU A 65 14.38 53.37 -26.15
CA LEU A 65 14.81 52.21 -25.36
C LEU A 65 14.23 52.26 -23.94
N TYR A 66 13.05 52.87 -23.76
CA TYR A 66 12.37 52.99 -22.47
C TYR A 66 12.25 51.61 -21.80
N LYS A 67 12.73 51.48 -20.55
CA LYS A 67 12.75 50.22 -19.78
C LYS A 67 13.52 49.05 -20.43
N ALA A 68 14.40 49.29 -21.39
CA ALA A 68 15.19 48.23 -22.00
C ALA A 68 16.20 47.62 -21.00
N ARG A 69 16.47 46.31 -21.13
CA ARG A 69 17.49 45.61 -20.34
C ARG A 69 18.80 45.56 -21.12
N LEU A 70 19.74 46.43 -20.76
CA LEU A 70 21.01 46.63 -21.49
C LEU A 70 22.23 46.05 -20.76
N ASN A 71 22.02 45.29 -19.68
CA ASN A 71 23.10 44.76 -18.84
C ASN A 71 24.25 44.17 -19.66
N ARG A 72 25.46 44.70 -19.49
CA ARG A 72 26.69 44.24 -20.17
C ARG A 72 26.64 44.31 -21.71
N ALA A 73 25.76 45.12 -22.30
CA ALA A 73 25.76 45.36 -23.74
C ALA A 73 26.97 46.22 -24.15
N ASN A 74 27.41 46.07 -25.40
CA ASN A 74 28.46 46.88 -25.99
C ASN A 74 27.88 47.91 -26.95
N PHE A 75 27.86 49.17 -26.53
CA PHE A 75 27.44 50.35 -27.30
C PHE A 75 28.64 51.24 -27.67
N SER A 76 29.86 50.70 -27.71
CA SER A 76 31.03 51.52 -28.05
C SER A 76 30.89 52.18 -29.43
N ASN A 77 31.27 53.45 -29.54
CA ASN A 77 31.18 54.24 -30.77
C ASN A 77 29.77 54.32 -31.40
N THR A 78 28.71 54.11 -30.61
CA THR A 78 27.32 54.18 -31.11
C THR A 78 26.82 55.63 -31.14
N ASN A 79 26.05 56.01 -32.15
CA ASN A 79 25.26 57.24 -32.10
C ASN A 79 23.95 57.01 -31.32
N LEU A 80 23.81 57.59 -30.12
CA LEU A 80 22.60 57.56 -29.29
C LEU A 80 22.02 58.98 -29.09
N SER A 81 22.36 59.93 -29.97
CA SER A 81 21.91 61.31 -29.85
C SER A 81 20.38 61.38 -29.83
N GLU A 82 19.81 62.14 -28.89
CA GLU A 82 18.35 62.27 -28.69
C GLU A 82 17.61 60.94 -28.36
N ALA A 83 18.32 59.84 -28.06
CA ALA A 83 17.67 58.58 -27.72
C ALA A 83 17.04 58.60 -26.32
N ASN A 84 15.98 57.83 -26.11
CA ASN A 84 15.34 57.69 -24.80
C ASN A 84 15.74 56.38 -24.11
N LEU A 85 16.60 56.47 -23.09
CA LEU A 85 17.01 55.35 -22.22
C LEU A 85 16.39 55.44 -20.82
N SER A 86 15.31 56.20 -20.62
CA SER A 86 14.70 56.32 -19.29
C SER A 86 14.25 54.96 -18.75
N GLU A 87 14.45 54.76 -17.45
CA GLU A 87 14.22 53.50 -16.72
C GLU A 87 14.97 52.26 -17.27
N ALA A 88 15.95 52.43 -18.17
CA ALA A 88 16.72 51.32 -18.69
C ALA A 88 17.71 50.77 -17.65
N ASN A 89 18.03 49.48 -17.76
CA ASN A 89 19.06 48.86 -16.94
C ASN A 89 20.40 48.81 -17.67
N LEU A 90 21.31 49.70 -17.30
CA LEU A 90 22.61 49.96 -17.93
C LEU A 90 23.78 49.25 -17.23
N LYS A 91 23.55 48.44 -16.20
CA LYS A 91 24.64 47.83 -15.41
C LYS A 91 25.67 47.09 -16.27
N GLY A 92 26.93 47.47 -16.17
CA GLY A 92 28.04 46.93 -16.94
C GLY A 92 28.05 47.26 -18.43
N THR A 93 27.20 48.19 -18.91
CA THR A 93 27.14 48.57 -20.33
C THR A 93 28.37 49.37 -20.74
N ASN A 94 28.88 49.13 -21.95
CA ASN A 94 30.00 49.89 -22.49
C ASN A 94 29.52 50.99 -23.46
N PHE A 95 29.61 52.26 -23.07
CA PHE A 95 29.33 53.42 -23.93
C PHE A 95 30.60 54.17 -24.37
N THR A 96 31.79 53.57 -24.28
CA THR A 96 33.04 54.25 -24.68
C THR A 96 32.96 54.77 -26.12
N GLY A 97 33.18 56.06 -26.30
CA GLY A 97 33.12 56.74 -27.62
C GLY A 97 31.71 56.92 -28.19
N ALA A 98 30.65 56.59 -27.45
CA ALA A 98 29.27 56.81 -27.93
C ALA A 98 28.90 58.31 -27.93
N ASP A 99 28.08 58.74 -28.90
CA ASP A 99 27.46 60.06 -28.89
C ASP A 99 26.19 60.01 -28.03
N LEU A 100 26.24 60.63 -26.86
CA LEU A 100 25.15 60.67 -25.87
C LEU A 100 24.51 62.06 -25.74
N ARG A 101 24.67 62.94 -26.74
CA ARG A 101 24.08 64.29 -26.72
C ARG A 101 22.56 64.20 -26.70
N GLU A 102 21.93 64.93 -25.78
CA GLU A 102 20.47 64.96 -25.60
C GLU A 102 19.81 63.59 -25.31
N THR A 103 20.59 62.57 -24.96
CA THR A 103 20.06 61.28 -24.54
C THR A 103 19.36 61.39 -23.18
N ASN A 104 18.12 60.88 -23.08
CA ASN A 104 17.37 60.85 -21.83
C ASN A 104 17.74 59.62 -21.00
N PHE A 105 18.36 59.84 -19.84
CA PHE A 105 18.74 58.78 -18.89
C PHE A 105 17.90 58.73 -17.62
N THR A 106 16.79 59.48 -17.57
CA THR A 106 15.99 59.66 -16.35
C THR A 106 15.65 58.29 -15.73
N THR A 107 16.04 58.08 -14.47
CA THR A 107 15.83 56.86 -13.68
C THR A 107 16.45 55.58 -14.23
N ALA A 108 17.33 55.66 -15.24
CA ALA A 108 18.10 54.52 -15.69
C ALA A 108 19.11 54.10 -14.60
N ILE A 109 19.33 52.79 -14.44
CA ILE A 109 20.22 52.24 -13.40
C ILE A 109 21.57 51.84 -13.98
N TYR A 110 22.67 52.31 -13.39
CA TYR A 110 24.04 51.95 -13.79
C TYR A 110 24.85 51.45 -12.59
N ASP A 111 25.99 50.80 -12.82
CA ASP A 111 26.92 50.35 -11.76
C ASP A 111 28.36 50.76 -12.09
N ASP A 112 29.30 50.47 -11.19
CA ASP A 112 30.73 50.79 -11.36
C ASP A 112 31.39 50.11 -12.57
N LYS A 113 30.69 49.17 -13.23
CA LYS A 113 31.17 48.48 -14.44
C LYS A 113 30.66 49.14 -15.72
N THR A 114 29.75 50.10 -15.60
CA THR A 114 29.21 50.84 -16.74
C THR A 114 30.22 51.90 -17.15
N THR A 115 30.66 51.87 -18.41
CA THR A 115 31.63 52.85 -18.92
C THR A 115 30.91 53.89 -19.77
N PHE A 116 31.22 55.17 -19.56
CA PHE A 116 30.71 56.30 -20.33
C PHE A 116 31.80 56.87 -21.27
N PRO A 117 31.43 57.67 -22.29
CA PRO A 117 32.41 58.41 -23.08
C PRO A 117 33.29 59.31 -22.21
N GLU A 118 34.53 59.54 -22.64
CA GLU A 118 35.44 60.47 -21.97
C GLU A 118 34.82 61.87 -21.92
N GLY A 119 34.93 62.55 -20.77
CA GLY A 119 34.34 63.88 -20.56
C GLY A 119 32.81 63.91 -20.41
N PHE A 120 32.12 62.77 -20.38
CA PHE A 120 30.67 62.74 -20.19
C PHE A 120 30.27 63.13 -18.75
N ASN A 121 29.55 64.26 -18.62
CA ASN A 121 29.04 64.71 -17.32
C ASN A 121 27.74 63.99 -16.94
N LEU A 122 27.77 63.28 -15.80
CA LEU A 122 26.62 62.58 -15.22
C LEU A 122 25.70 63.50 -14.41
N GLU A 123 26.18 64.68 -14.02
CA GLU A 123 25.40 65.66 -13.27
C GLU A 123 24.18 66.14 -14.09
N GLY A 124 23.02 66.19 -13.43
CA GLY A 124 21.76 66.58 -14.08
C GLY A 124 21.14 65.55 -15.02
N LYS A 125 21.72 64.34 -15.18
CA LYS A 125 21.18 63.27 -16.04
C LYS A 125 20.15 62.37 -15.36
N ASN A 126 19.89 62.53 -14.06
CA ASN A 126 18.92 61.77 -13.26
C ASN A 126 19.12 60.24 -13.33
N LEU A 127 20.36 59.77 -13.43
CA LEU A 127 20.74 58.36 -13.36
C LEU A 127 20.75 57.85 -11.90
N ILE A 128 20.43 56.59 -11.70
CA ILE A 128 20.48 55.92 -10.39
C ILE A 128 21.70 55.00 -10.37
N LYS A 129 22.68 55.31 -9.51
CA LYS A 129 23.83 54.44 -9.29
C LYS A 129 23.43 53.26 -8.40
N TYR A 130 23.69 52.05 -8.86
CA TYR A 130 23.47 50.80 -8.11
C TYR A 130 24.78 50.38 -7.44
N GLU A 131 24.84 50.53 -6.12
CA GLU A 131 25.99 50.11 -5.31
C GLU A 131 25.79 48.70 -4.76
N THR A 132 26.80 47.83 -4.94
CA THR A 132 26.78 46.48 -4.37
C THR A 132 27.32 46.56 -2.93
N THR A 133 26.48 46.30 -1.91
CA THR A 133 26.90 46.45 -0.51
C THR A 133 27.90 45.37 -0.07
N LYS A 134 28.83 45.73 0.82
CA LYS A 134 29.88 44.89 1.44
C LYS A 134 29.39 43.53 1.99
N SER A 135 28.10 43.41 2.27
CA SER A 135 27.40 42.18 2.70
C SER A 135 27.62 40.99 1.74
N GLU A 136 27.63 41.21 0.42
CA GLU A 136 27.75 40.12 -0.56
C GLU A 136 29.16 39.53 -0.67
N ARG A 137 30.21 40.26 -0.27
CA ARG A 137 31.60 39.75 -0.27
C ARG A 137 31.85 38.76 0.86
N ILE A 138 31.20 38.94 2.01
CA ILE A 138 31.30 38.03 3.15
C ILE A 138 30.48 36.75 2.89
N GLY A 139 29.32 36.89 2.25
CA GLY A 139 28.45 35.77 1.87
C GLY A 139 29.12 34.69 1.03
N LYS A 140 30.05 35.03 0.11
CA LYS A 140 30.74 34.01 -0.71
C LYS A 140 31.71 33.12 0.06
N LYS A 141 32.37 33.65 1.10
CA LYS A 141 33.35 32.89 1.90
C LYS A 141 32.63 31.90 2.82
N TYR A 142 31.48 32.31 3.38
CA TYR A 142 30.60 31.42 4.13
C TYR A 142 29.72 30.54 3.25
N PHE A 143 29.44 30.90 2.00
CA PHE A 143 28.70 30.04 1.07
C PHE A 143 29.47 28.75 0.76
N TYR A 144 30.79 28.82 0.52
CA TYR A 144 31.60 27.61 0.38
C TYR A 144 31.67 26.82 1.69
N PHE A 145 31.73 27.49 2.83
CA PHE A 145 31.75 26.81 4.14
C PHE A 145 30.39 26.17 4.47
N ILE A 146 29.27 26.82 4.12
CA ILE A 146 27.90 26.31 4.31
C ILE A 146 27.63 25.19 3.31
N VAL A 147 28.01 25.30 2.04
CA VAL A 147 27.87 24.23 1.05
C VAL A 147 28.74 23.03 1.42
N LEU A 148 29.98 23.25 1.86
CA LEU A 148 30.84 22.17 2.36
C LEU A 148 30.28 21.58 3.65
N PHE A 149 29.79 22.41 4.58
CA PHE A 149 29.18 21.95 5.82
C PHE A 149 27.87 21.20 5.55
N THR A 150 27.02 21.62 4.63
CA THR A 150 25.78 20.90 4.27
C THR A 150 26.07 19.67 3.44
N LEU A 151 27.12 19.64 2.60
CA LEU A 151 27.60 18.41 1.95
C LEU A 151 28.19 17.44 2.97
N VAL A 152 28.97 17.91 3.93
CA VAL A 152 29.51 17.09 5.01
C VAL A 152 28.39 16.63 5.93
N LEU A 153 27.43 17.48 6.26
CA LEU A 153 26.25 17.11 7.05
C LEU A 153 25.36 16.15 6.26
N ALA A 154 25.18 16.33 4.95
CA ALA A 154 24.45 15.41 4.08
C ALA A 154 25.21 14.09 3.92
N ILE A 155 26.53 14.12 3.83
CA ILE A 155 27.37 12.91 3.81
C ILE A 155 27.31 12.24 5.18
N ILE A 156 27.35 12.96 6.30
CA ILE A 156 27.18 12.41 7.66
C ILE A 156 25.77 11.90 7.86
N ILE A 157 24.74 12.58 7.35
CA ILE A 157 23.35 12.13 7.41
C ILE A 157 23.18 10.91 6.52
N ILE A 158 23.66 10.92 5.28
CA ILE A 158 23.62 9.79 4.34
C ILE A 158 24.47 8.65 4.87
N SER A 159 25.64 8.89 5.44
CA SER A 159 26.48 7.84 6.03
C SER A 159 25.93 7.38 7.37
N ASN A 160 25.25 8.20 8.17
CA ASN A 160 24.47 7.73 9.32
C ASN A 160 23.20 7.00 8.87
N TYR A 161 22.58 7.39 7.75
CA TYR A 161 21.45 6.70 7.16
C TYR A 161 21.93 5.39 6.55
N LEU A 162 23.10 5.35 5.93
CA LEU A 162 23.73 4.19 5.32
C LEU A 162 24.32 3.29 6.40
N ILE A 163 24.89 3.83 7.48
CA ILE A 163 25.32 3.09 8.67
C ILE A 163 24.09 2.54 9.38
N LYS A 164 22.98 3.30 9.51
CA LYS A 164 21.71 2.79 10.00
C LYS A 164 21.11 1.73 9.06
N TYR A 165 21.17 1.94 7.75
CA TYR A 165 20.69 1.01 6.72
C TYR A 165 21.56 -0.24 6.59
N LEU A 166 22.86 -0.13 6.91
CA LEU A 166 23.83 -1.23 6.99
C LEU A 166 23.80 -1.90 8.38
N GLN A 167 23.42 -1.18 9.44
CA GLN A 167 23.11 -1.72 10.78
C GLN A 167 21.70 -2.35 10.84
N ASP A 168 20.85 -2.09 9.85
CA ASP A 168 19.51 -2.68 9.69
C ASP A 168 19.56 -4.06 9.00
N PHE A 169 20.74 -4.52 8.54
CA PHE A 169 20.89 -5.86 7.96
C PHE A 169 20.87 -7.00 9.00
N ASP A 170 21.02 -6.67 10.29
CA ASP A 170 21.07 -7.64 11.40
C ASP A 170 20.35 -7.12 12.66
N GLN A 171 19.30 -6.29 12.50
CA GLN A 171 18.45 -5.99 13.67
C GLN A 171 17.74 -7.29 14.08
N PRO A 172 17.77 -7.67 15.36
CA PRO A 172 16.99 -8.81 15.82
C PRO A 172 15.52 -8.58 15.45
N LEU A 173 14.87 -9.64 14.98
CA LEU A 173 13.44 -9.62 14.74
C LEU A 173 12.75 -9.10 16.02
N PRO A 174 11.74 -8.21 15.91
CA PRO A 174 10.97 -7.80 17.07
C PRO A 174 10.44 -9.02 17.82
N GLU A 175 10.21 -8.89 19.13
CA GLU A 175 9.76 -9.99 20.01
C GLU A 175 8.51 -10.74 19.50
N ARG A 176 7.70 -10.09 18.67
CA ARG A 176 6.50 -10.65 18.04
C ARG A 176 6.73 -11.31 16.67
N MET A 177 7.98 -11.48 16.25
CA MET A 177 8.37 -12.03 14.95
C MET A 177 9.46 -13.08 15.15
N SER A 178 9.34 -14.22 14.48
CA SER A 178 10.30 -15.31 14.63
C SER A 178 10.46 -16.11 13.35
N MET A 179 11.71 -16.45 13.02
CA MET A 179 12.05 -17.47 12.03
C MET A 179 12.52 -18.76 12.70
N GLY A 180 12.34 -18.87 14.02
CA GLY A 180 12.80 -19.97 14.87
C GLY A 180 13.69 -19.53 16.02
N GLN A 181 13.88 -18.22 16.24
CA GLN A 181 14.65 -17.67 17.37
C GLN A 181 13.82 -17.53 18.64
N THR A 182 12.50 -17.59 18.54
CA THR A 182 11.57 -17.47 19.67
C THR A 182 10.34 -18.36 19.43
N ILE A 183 9.80 -18.93 20.49
CA ILE A 183 8.54 -19.66 20.47
C ILE A 183 7.43 -18.63 20.65
N LEU A 184 6.56 -18.47 19.65
CA LEU A 184 5.39 -17.61 19.72
C LEU A 184 4.16 -18.39 20.15
N ILE A 185 4.08 -19.70 19.83
CA ILE A 185 3.02 -20.60 20.30
C ILE A 185 3.58 -21.53 21.39
N GLY A 186 3.29 -21.18 22.65
CA GLY A 186 3.81 -21.83 23.86
C GLY A 186 2.94 -22.96 24.44
N LYS A 187 3.11 -23.22 25.75
CA LYS A 187 2.48 -24.32 26.52
C LYS A 187 0.97 -24.47 26.38
N GLU A 188 0.26 -23.36 26.21
CA GLU A 188 -1.20 -23.34 26.09
C GLU A 188 -1.70 -23.67 24.67
N GLY A 189 -0.79 -23.69 23.68
CA GLY A 189 -1.14 -23.86 22.28
C GLY A 189 -0.89 -25.25 21.70
N GLU A 190 0.15 -25.97 22.12
CA GLU A 190 0.57 -27.22 21.45
C GLU A 190 1.33 -28.20 22.36
N GLY A 191 1.03 -29.50 22.20
CA GLY A 191 1.84 -30.63 22.67
C GLY A 191 1.98 -30.80 24.20
N ASN A 192 2.82 -31.76 24.59
CA ASN A 192 3.15 -32.04 26.00
C ASN A 192 4.51 -31.44 26.38
N GLN A 193 4.90 -31.56 27.66
CA GLN A 193 6.16 -30.97 28.14
C GLN A 193 7.39 -31.49 27.36
N SER A 194 7.44 -32.78 27.02
CA SER A 194 8.55 -33.35 26.25
C SER A 194 8.68 -32.75 24.84
N PHE A 195 7.56 -32.46 24.19
CA PHE A 195 7.55 -31.75 22.91
C PHE A 195 8.12 -30.34 23.05
N LEU A 196 7.69 -29.61 24.09
CA LEU A 196 8.10 -28.23 24.32
C LEU A 196 9.58 -28.11 24.67
N ASP A 197 10.11 -29.04 25.46
CA ASP A 197 11.54 -29.08 25.79
C ASP A 197 12.39 -29.22 24.52
N LEU A 198 11.97 -30.08 23.57
CA LEU A 198 12.63 -30.23 22.27
C LEU A 198 12.50 -28.97 21.41
N LYS A 199 11.32 -28.35 21.36
CA LYS A 199 11.08 -27.09 20.65
C LYS A 199 11.99 -25.98 21.19
N GLU A 200 12.13 -25.87 22.51
CA GLU A 200 13.03 -24.92 23.17
C GLU A 200 14.51 -25.18 22.83
N LEU A 201 14.94 -26.44 22.81
CA LEU A 201 16.30 -26.82 22.42
C LEU A 201 16.58 -26.45 20.96
N GLY A 202 15.61 -26.67 20.06
CA GLY A 202 15.68 -26.26 18.66
C GLY A 202 15.84 -24.74 18.50
N VAL A 203 15.02 -23.97 19.22
CA VAL A 203 15.11 -22.50 19.23
C VAL A 203 16.45 -22.01 19.77
N LYS A 204 16.92 -22.58 20.90
CA LYS A 204 18.24 -22.26 21.47
C LYS A 204 19.38 -22.57 20.49
N ALA A 205 19.26 -23.62 19.69
CA ALA A 205 20.24 -23.98 18.66
C ALA A 205 20.23 -22.98 17.49
N ILE A 206 19.06 -22.56 17.00
CA ILE A 206 18.95 -21.48 15.99
C ILE A 206 19.61 -20.20 16.48
N THR A 207 19.35 -19.77 17.72
CA THR A 207 19.92 -18.54 18.29
C THR A 207 21.45 -18.60 18.39
N LYS A 208 22.03 -19.80 18.49
CA LYS A 208 23.49 -20.02 18.45
C LYS A 208 24.05 -20.18 17.02
N GLY A 209 23.21 -20.18 15.99
CA GLY A 209 23.59 -20.46 14.60
C GLY A 209 23.83 -21.95 14.30
N ASP A 210 23.47 -22.86 15.21
CA ASP A 210 23.62 -24.31 15.03
C ASP A 210 22.36 -24.90 14.37
N TYR A 211 22.25 -24.69 13.05
CA TYR A 211 21.10 -25.15 12.28
C TYR A 211 21.01 -26.67 12.15
N SER A 212 22.12 -27.38 12.23
CA SER A 212 22.14 -28.85 12.17
C SER A 212 21.49 -29.43 13.41
N GLN A 213 21.88 -28.95 14.60
CA GLN A 213 21.28 -29.39 15.85
C GLN A 213 19.82 -28.91 15.98
N ALA A 214 19.51 -27.70 15.52
CA ALA A 214 18.14 -27.19 15.49
C ALA A 214 17.22 -28.08 14.66
N LYS A 215 17.66 -28.49 13.47
CA LYS A 215 16.91 -29.42 12.60
C LYS A 215 16.57 -30.70 13.34
N GLN A 216 17.55 -31.32 13.99
CA GLN A 216 17.34 -32.58 14.73
C GLN A 216 16.29 -32.40 15.85
N TYR A 217 16.42 -31.34 16.66
CA TYR A 217 15.48 -31.10 17.74
C TYR A 217 14.05 -30.85 17.25
N PHE A 218 13.86 -30.13 16.14
CA PHE A 218 12.53 -29.92 15.58
C PHE A 218 11.95 -31.18 14.92
N GLU A 219 12.78 -32.03 14.29
CA GLU A 219 12.36 -33.34 13.79
C GLU A 219 11.89 -34.24 14.93
N ASP A 220 12.64 -34.30 16.03
CA ASP A 220 12.26 -35.03 17.24
C ASP A 220 10.99 -34.46 17.88
N ALA A 221 10.82 -33.13 17.89
CA ALA A 221 9.62 -32.48 18.40
C ALA A 221 8.37 -32.86 17.57
N ILE A 222 8.44 -32.77 16.24
CA ILE A 222 7.32 -33.14 15.35
C ILE A 222 6.95 -34.62 15.48
N ALA A 223 7.94 -35.50 15.72
CA ALA A 223 7.69 -36.91 16.00
C ALA A 223 6.90 -37.13 17.31
N LYS A 224 6.97 -36.19 18.27
CA LYS A 224 6.16 -36.22 19.51
C LYS A 224 4.78 -35.56 19.35
N HIS A 225 4.67 -34.54 18.50
CA HIS A 225 3.43 -33.83 18.25
C HIS A 225 3.40 -33.28 16.83
N THR A 226 2.69 -33.98 15.94
CA THR A 226 2.72 -33.70 14.49
C THR A 226 2.00 -32.41 14.13
N ASN A 227 0.89 -32.10 14.81
CA ASN A 227 0.08 -30.90 14.58
C ASN A 227 0.72 -29.63 15.18
N SER A 228 1.94 -29.31 14.75
CA SER A 228 2.64 -28.09 15.16
C SER A 228 3.16 -27.30 13.95
N PRO A 229 2.31 -26.47 13.31
CA PRO A 229 2.72 -25.71 12.14
C PRO A 229 3.83 -24.69 12.41
N GLU A 230 3.90 -24.08 13.60
CA GLU A 230 5.03 -23.21 13.96
C GLU A 230 6.35 -24.01 13.97
N THR A 231 6.35 -25.20 14.58
CA THR A 231 7.54 -26.05 14.63
C THR A 231 7.94 -26.54 13.25
N LEU A 232 6.98 -26.88 12.37
CA LEU A 232 7.27 -27.25 10.98
C LEU A 232 7.88 -26.08 10.20
N ILE A 233 7.38 -24.85 10.39
CA ILE A 233 7.98 -23.65 9.78
C ILE A 233 9.43 -23.48 10.26
N TYR A 234 9.68 -23.61 11.56
CA TYR A 234 11.03 -23.48 12.12
C TYR A 234 11.96 -24.59 11.66
N LEU A 235 11.47 -25.83 11.54
CA LEU A 235 12.21 -26.93 10.94
C LEU A 235 12.60 -26.62 9.49
N ASN A 236 11.66 -26.13 8.68
CA ASN A 236 11.93 -25.78 7.29
C ASN A 236 12.92 -24.62 7.17
N ASN A 237 12.82 -23.62 8.04
CA ASN A 237 13.82 -22.55 8.12
C ASN A 237 15.21 -23.07 8.55
N ALA A 238 15.26 -23.99 9.52
CA ALA A 238 16.51 -24.59 10.00
C ALA A 238 17.19 -25.46 8.94
N ARG A 239 16.41 -26.23 8.15
CA ARG A 239 16.92 -27.01 7.02
C ARG A 239 17.61 -26.15 5.96
N ILE A 240 17.19 -24.91 5.80
CA ILE A 240 17.81 -23.93 4.90
C ILE A 240 19.04 -23.29 5.55
N GLY A 241 19.00 -23.05 6.86
CA GLY A 241 20.12 -22.46 7.60
C GLY A 241 20.52 -21.09 7.05
N GLN A 242 21.78 -20.92 6.65
CA GLN A 242 22.30 -19.68 6.07
C GLN A 242 22.25 -19.64 4.54
N GLU A 243 21.69 -20.65 3.89
CA GLU A 243 21.55 -20.67 2.44
C GLU A 243 20.63 -19.53 1.95
N LYS A 244 20.87 -19.10 0.70
CA LYS A 244 20.02 -18.12 0.02
C LYS A 244 18.59 -18.66 -0.06
N ALA A 245 17.62 -17.84 0.34
CA ALA A 245 16.21 -18.18 0.31
C ALA A 245 15.35 -16.95 -0.03
N TYR A 246 14.16 -17.22 -0.56
CA TYR A 246 13.08 -16.24 -0.54
C TYR A 246 12.41 -16.25 0.82
N THR A 247 11.86 -15.11 1.25
CA THR A 247 11.18 -15.00 2.53
C THR A 247 9.80 -14.39 2.36
N ILE A 248 8.79 -15.02 2.95
CA ILE A 248 7.47 -14.44 3.19
C ILE A 248 7.19 -14.39 4.69
N ALA A 249 6.16 -13.66 5.09
CA ALA A 249 5.70 -13.65 6.47
C ALA A 249 4.26 -14.18 6.56
N VAL A 250 3.93 -14.78 7.69
CA VAL A 250 2.57 -15.14 8.10
C VAL A 250 2.25 -14.40 9.38
N VAL A 251 1.18 -13.59 9.35
CA VAL A 251 0.70 -12.81 10.50
C VAL A 251 -0.57 -13.44 11.02
N ALA A 252 -0.57 -13.81 12.30
CA ALA A 252 -1.67 -14.51 12.97
C ALA A 252 -1.92 -13.96 14.38
N PRO A 253 -3.15 -14.10 14.92
CA PRO A 253 -3.55 -13.49 16.19
C PRO A 253 -3.17 -14.36 17.41
N ILE A 254 -1.89 -14.73 17.51
CA ILE A 254 -1.39 -15.78 18.40
C ILE A 254 -1.74 -15.55 19.88
N GLY A 255 -1.63 -14.33 20.39
CA GLY A 255 -1.93 -14.05 21.81
C GLY A 255 -3.42 -13.80 22.11
N ARG A 256 -4.31 -13.79 21.10
CA ARG A 256 -5.76 -13.72 21.30
C ARG A 256 -6.36 -15.11 21.46
N ASP A 257 -6.09 -15.98 20.50
CA ASP A 257 -6.57 -17.35 20.46
C ASP A 257 -5.54 -18.22 19.71
N PRO A 258 -4.84 -19.14 20.41
CA PRO A 258 -3.88 -20.02 19.77
C PRO A 258 -4.52 -20.90 18.69
N GLY A 259 -5.77 -21.35 18.85
CA GLY A 259 -6.47 -22.20 17.89
C GLY A 259 -6.66 -21.52 16.53
N ASP A 260 -7.13 -20.28 16.55
CA ASP A 260 -7.27 -19.43 15.35
C ASP A 260 -5.92 -19.26 14.63
N ALA A 261 -4.85 -19.02 15.37
CA ALA A 261 -3.52 -18.88 14.79
C ALA A 261 -3.02 -20.18 14.14
N LEU A 262 -3.30 -21.34 14.75
CA LEU A 262 -2.90 -22.63 14.20
C LEU A 262 -3.54 -22.90 12.82
N GLU A 263 -4.79 -22.50 12.61
CA GLU A 263 -5.47 -22.72 11.33
C GLU A 263 -4.78 -22.01 10.17
N ILE A 264 -4.36 -20.75 10.36
CA ILE A 264 -3.59 -19.99 9.36
C ILE A 264 -2.22 -20.61 9.16
N LEU A 265 -1.53 -20.90 10.26
CA LEU A 265 -0.16 -21.42 10.21
C LEU A 265 -0.09 -22.77 9.52
N ARG A 266 -1.09 -23.66 9.70
CA ARG A 266 -1.16 -24.95 8.98
C ARG A 266 -1.10 -24.76 7.46
N GLY A 267 -1.89 -23.83 6.92
CA GLY A 267 -1.93 -23.59 5.48
C GLY A 267 -0.57 -23.14 4.94
N VAL A 268 0.07 -22.18 5.63
CA VAL A 268 1.37 -21.64 5.23
C VAL A 268 2.51 -22.65 5.44
N ALA A 269 2.51 -23.36 6.56
CA ALA A 269 3.51 -24.37 6.88
C ALA A 269 3.49 -25.53 5.86
N GLN A 270 2.29 -25.98 5.47
CA GLN A 270 2.12 -27.04 4.50
C GLN A 270 2.72 -26.65 3.14
N ILE A 271 2.33 -25.49 2.58
CA ILE A 271 2.85 -25.10 1.26
C ILE A 271 4.34 -24.77 1.30
N GLN A 272 4.87 -24.28 2.43
CA GLN A 272 6.31 -24.11 2.61
C GLN A 272 7.04 -25.46 2.53
N ASP A 273 6.56 -26.47 3.25
CA ASP A 273 7.14 -27.82 3.25
C ASP A 273 7.12 -28.45 1.84
N GLU A 274 5.95 -28.42 1.19
CA GLU A 274 5.76 -28.90 -0.18
C GLU A 274 6.73 -28.18 -1.15
N THR A 275 6.73 -26.85 -1.15
CA THR A 275 7.58 -26.06 -2.05
C THR A 275 9.06 -26.36 -1.84
N ASN A 276 9.52 -26.49 -0.59
CA ASN A 276 10.92 -26.75 -0.29
C ASN A 276 11.36 -28.17 -0.63
N ARG A 277 10.47 -29.16 -0.46
CA ARG A 277 10.70 -30.55 -0.87
C ARG A 277 10.77 -30.68 -2.39
N ASP A 278 9.96 -29.91 -3.10
CA ASP A 278 9.89 -29.92 -4.57
C ASP A 278 11.01 -29.10 -5.23
N GLY A 279 12.06 -28.75 -4.48
CA GLY A 279 13.25 -28.06 -5.00
C GLY A 279 13.22 -26.53 -4.89
N GLY A 280 12.19 -25.96 -4.26
CA GLY A 280 12.03 -24.52 -4.08
C GLY A 280 11.53 -23.78 -5.32
N ILE A 281 11.57 -22.46 -5.28
CA ILE A 281 11.20 -21.58 -6.39
C ILE A 281 12.42 -21.42 -7.30
N ASN A 282 12.42 -22.10 -8.45
CA ASN A 282 13.55 -22.12 -9.38
C ASN A 282 14.89 -22.48 -8.70
N GLY A 283 14.87 -23.48 -7.81
CA GLY A 283 16.05 -23.93 -7.05
C GLY A 283 16.35 -23.14 -5.77
N VAL A 284 15.56 -22.11 -5.45
CA VAL A 284 15.74 -21.28 -4.23
C VAL A 284 14.60 -21.58 -3.24
N ARG A 285 14.97 -22.06 -2.06
CA ARG A 285 14.00 -22.43 -1.01
C ARG A 285 13.30 -21.22 -0.39
N LEU A 286 12.20 -21.49 0.31
CA LEU A 286 11.33 -20.52 0.97
C LEU A 286 11.47 -20.61 2.50
N LYS A 287 11.86 -19.49 3.11
CA LYS A 287 11.72 -19.25 4.55
C LYS A 287 10.41 -18.54 4.85
N VAL A 288 9.86 -18.79 6.04
CA VAL A 288 8.65 -18.14 6.54
C VAL A 288 8.95 -17.48 7.89
N VAL A 289 8.57 -16.21 8.02
CA VAL A 289 8.58 -15.50 9.30
C VAL A 289 7.19 -15.65 9.93
N VAL A 290 7.12 -16.18 11.15
CA VAL A 290 5.89 -16.20 11.95
C VAL A 290 5.78 -14.89 12.72
N VAL A 291 4.61 -14.26 12.67
CA VAL A 291 4.39 -12.93 13.25
C VAL A 291 3.08 -12.91 14.05
N ASN A 292 3.14 -12.35 15.26
CA ASN A 292 1.99 -12.18 16.14
C ASN A 292 1.51 -10.71 16.17
N ASP A 293 0.25 -10.46 15.81
CA ASP A 293 -0.38 -9.15 15.97
C ASP A 293 -1.52 -9.10 17.01
N ASP A 294 -1.82 -10.22 17.67
CA ASP A 294 -2.93 -10.41 18.62
C ASP A 294 -4.32 -9.97 18.07
N ASP A 295 -4.49 -9.81 16.76
CA ASP A 295 -5.67 -9.16 16.15
C ASP A 295 -5.95 -7.73 16.71
N LYS A 296 -4.90 -7.01 17.10
CA LYS A 296 -5.00 -5.63 17.65
C LYS A 296 -4.41 -4.63 16.68
N GLU A 297 -5.18 -3.61 16.29
CA GLU A 297 -4.74 -2.61 15.30
C GLU A 297 -3.39 -1.96 15.62
N ASN A 298 -3.14 -1.62 16.88
CA ASN A 298 -1.87 -0.99 17.28
C ASN A 298 -0.69 -1.95 17.17
N GLU A 299 -0.87 -3.22 17.54
CA GLU A 299 0.18 -4.23 17.41
C GLU A 299 0.40 -4.61 15.94
N ALA A 300 -0.68 -4.75 15.17
CA ALA A 300 -0.64 -4.97 13.72
C ALA A 300 0.13 -3.88 12.98
N LYS A 301 -0.08 -2.59 13.32
CA LYS A 301 0.71 -1.48 12.75
C LYS A 301 2.20 -1.60 13.08
N LYS A 302 2.55 -1.91 14.34
CA LYS A 302 3.94 -2.09 14.77
C LYS A 302 4.62 -3.22 14.01
N VAL A 303 3.98 -4.39 13.91
CA VAL A 303 4.57 -5.53 13.18
C VAL A 303 4.60 -5.29 11.67
N ALA A 304 3.62 -4.58 11.10
CA ALA A 304 3.65 -4.18 9.70
C ALA A 304 4.83 -3.24 9.40
N GLU A 305 5.10 -2.25 10.26
CA GLU A 305 6.27 -1.38 10.14
C GLU A 305 7.59 -2.16 10.23
N ALA A 306 7.66 -3.14 11.13
CA ALA A 306 8.82 -4.02 11.24
C ALA A 306 9.02 -4.89 10.00
N LEU A 307 7.96 -5.51 9.48
CA LEU A 307 7.98 -6.28 8.24
C LEU A 307 8.43 -5.43 7.04
N VAL A 308 7.98 -4.17 6.98
CA VAL A 308 8.43 -3.23 5.94
C VAL A 308 9.94 -2.97 6.04
N LYS A 309 10.50 -2.86 7.25
CA LYS A 309 11.95 -2.71 7.49
C LYS A 309 12.73 -3.99 7.19
N THR A 310 12.14 -5.17 7.36
CA THR A 310 12.74 -6.45 6.98
C THR A 310 12.69 -6.66 5.46
N SER A 311 13.61 -6.04 4.73
CA SER A 311 13.65 -5.98 3.26
C SER A 311 13.62 -7.35 2.55
N GLN A 312 14.06 -8.40 3.22
CA GLN A 312 14.06 -9.79 2.73
C GLN A 312 12.63 -10.36 2.55
N VAL A 313 11.64 -9.84 3.30
CA VAL A 313 10.24 -10.29 3.21
C VAL A 313 9.60 -9.73 1.94
N LEU A 314 9.18 -10.63 1.05
CA LEU A 314 8.60 -10.29 -0.26
C LEU A 314 7.07 -10.20 -0.26
N GLY A 315 6.40 -10.78 0.73
CA GLY A 315 4.95 -10.75 0.87
C GLY A 315 4.49 -11.26 2.23
N VAL A 316 3.25 -10.96 2.57
CA VAL A 316 2.59 -11.30 3.84
C VAL A 316 1.32 -12.10 3.58
N VAL A 317 1.13 -13.19 4.31
CA VAL A 317 -0.16 -13.87 4.48
C VAL A 317 -0.78 -13.40 5.79
N GLY A 318 -1.98 -12.83 5.72
CA GLY A 318 -2.64 -12.17 6.85
C GLY A 318 -3.27 -10.84 6.44
N HIS A 319 -3.91 -10.08 7.34
CA HIS A 319 -4.12 -10.33 8.76
C HIS A 319 -5.42 -11.11 9.01
N TRP A 320 -5.80 -11.28 10.29
CA TRP A 320 -7.04 -11.94 10.71
C TRP A 320 -8.29 -11.08 10.41
N ALA A 321 -8.61 -10.10 11.27
CA ALA A 321 -9.83 -9.33 11.12
C ALA A 321 -9.73 -8.27 10.01
N SER A 322 -10.86 -8.03 9.34
CA SER A 322 -10.97 -7.01 8.28
C SER A 322 -10.53 -5.61 8.73
N GLN A 323 -10.88 -5.21 9.96
CA GLN A 323 -10.48 -3.90 10.51
C GLN A 323 -8.96 -3.79 10.70
N VAL A 324 -8.30 -4.88 11.10
CA VAL A 324 -6.85 -4.94 11.29
C VAL A 324 -6.14 -4.88 9.94
N THR A 325 -6.61 -5.66 8.95
CA THR A 325 -6.11 -5.62 7.57
C THR A 325 -6.25 -4.21 6.97
N LEU A 326 -7.38 -3.53 7.19
CA LEU A 326 -7.58 -2.14 6.75
C LEU A 326 -6.65 -1.16 7.45
N ALA A 327 -6.34 -1.38 8.73
CA ALA A 327 -5.52 -0.49 9.54
C ALA A 327 -4.04 -0.45 9.13
N VAL A 328 -3.53 -1.50 8.45
CA VAL A 328 -2.13 -1.61 8.01
C VAL A 328 -1.91 -1.27 6.53
N LYS A 329 -2.98 -1.05 5.76
CA LYS A 329 -2.93 -0.93 4.29
C LYS A 329 -1.96 0.15 3.78
N ASP A 330 -1.86 1.28 4.48
CA ASP A 330 -1.01 2.40 4.08
C ASP A 330 0.46 2.15 4.42
N ILE A 331 0.74 1.42 5.50
CA ILE A 331 2.09 0.99 5.88
C ILE A 331 2.64 0.05 4.80
N TYR A 332 1.85 -0.96 4.42
CA TYR A 332 2.21 -1.89 3.36
C TYR A 332 2.32 -1.24 1.98
N LYS A 333 1.43 -0.29 1.66
CA LYS A 333 1.54 0.51 0.43
C LYS A 333 2.85 1.31 0.38
N PHE A 334 3.23 1.97 1.47
CA PHE A 334 4.48 2.73 1.56
C PHE A 334 5.70 1.81 1.45
N GLY A 335 5.67 0.66 2.13
CA GLY A 335 6.72 -0.36 2.07
C GLY A 335 6.73 -1.23 0.81
N GLN A 336 5.78 -0.99 -0.10
CA GLN A 336 5.52 -1.79 -1.32
C GLN A 336 5.30 -3.28 -1.02
N LEU A 337 4.92 -3.64 0.20
CA LEU A 337 4.82 -5.01 0.65
C LEU A 337 3.40 -5.52 0.40
N VAL A 338 3.27 -6.58 -0.40
CA VAL A 338 1.97 -7.21 -0.62
C VAL A 338 1.52 -7.92 0.64
N ALA A 339 0.25 -7.75 1.01
CA ALA A 339 -0.44 -8.64 1.94
C ALA A 339 -1.63 -9.31 1.23
N ILE A 340 -1.73 -10.63 1.36
CA ILE A 340 -2.87 -11.42 0.92
C ILE A 340 -3.58 -11.96 2.15
N SER A 341 -4.78 -11.44 2.43
CA SER A 341 -5.59 -11.90 3.57
C SER A 341 -6.36 -13.17 3.20
N PRO A 342 -6.22 -14.25 3.98
CA PRO A 342 -7.02 -15.46 3.77
C PRO A 342 -8.35 -15.44 4.53
N ILE A 343 -8.62 -14.41 5.36
CA ILE A 343 -9.74 -14.39 6.31
C ILE A 343 -10.63 -13.17 6.12
N SER A 344 -10.08 -12.00 5.79
CA SER A 344 -10.82 -10.75 5.85
C SER A 344 -11.80 -10.55 4.67
N THR A 345 -13.10 -10.56 4.95
CA THR A 345 -14.19 -10.54 3.95
C THR A 345 -14.85 -9.17 3.72
N ALA A 346 -14.58 -8.15 4.54
CA ALA A 346 -15.21 -6.83 4.40
C ALA A 346 -15.05 -6.26 2.99
N VAL A 347 -16.13 -5.75 2.39
CA VAL A 347 -16.06 -5.21 1.01
C VAL A 347 -15.21 -3.94 0.92
N GLU A 348 -15.01 -3.24 2.02
CA GLU A 348 -14.12 -2.07 2.13
C GLU A 348 -12.66 -2.40 1.79
N LEU A 349 -12.26 -3.67 1.80
CA LEU A 349 -10.92 -4.11 1.36
C LEU A 349 -10.74 -4.03 -0.15
N SER A 350 -11.83 -4.15 -0.93
CA SER A 350 -11.80 -4.09 -2.39
C SER A 350 -11.27 -2.74 -2.85
N GLY A 351 -10.08 -2.73 -3.46
CA GLY A 351 -9.43 -1.51 -3.94
C GLY A 351 -8.94 -0.59 -2.83
N ALA A 352 -8.90 -1.03 -1.57
CA ALA A 352 -8.43 -0.23 -0.44
C ALA A 352 -6.97 0.20 -0.58
N SER A 353 -6.15 -0.65 -1.21
CA SER A 353 -4.74 -0.43 -1.50
C SER A 353 -4.30 -1.38 -2.63
N PRO A 354 -3.40 -0.96 -3.54
CA PRO A 354 -2.87 -1.83 -4.59
C PRO A 354 -1.95 -2.95 -4.07
N TYR A 355 -1.70 -3.00 -2.75
CA TYR A 355 -0.90 -4.01 -2.08
C TYR A 355 -1.71 -4.92 -1.14
N ILE A 356 -3.05 -4.77 -1.11
CA ILE A 356 -3.94 -5.63 -0.33
C ILE A 356 -4.73 -6.52 -1.29
N PHE A 357 -4.66 -7.82 -1.05
CA PHE A 357 -5.36 -8.85 -1.79
C PHE A 357 -6.08 -9.77 -0.81
N ARG A 358 -7.01 -10.59 -1.31
CA ARG A 358 -7.62 -11.65 -0.49
C ARG A 358 -7.93 -12.91 -1.29
N THR A 359 -7.70 -14.07 -0.69
CA THR A 359 -8.06 -15.38 -1.28
C THR A 359 -9.45 -15.86 -0.87
N VAL A 360 -9.96 -15.39 0.27
CA VAL A 360 -11.36 -15.56 0.67
C VAL A 360 -12.29 -14.69 -0.20
N PHE A 361 -13.56 -15.07 -0.26
CA PHE A 361 -14.61 -14.25 -0.88
C PHE A 361 -14.83 -12.92 -0.16
N SER A 362 -15.68 -12.06 -0.73
CA SER A 362 -16.19 -10.87 -0.06
C SER A 362 -17.51 -11.14 0.66
N ASP A 363 -17.86 -10.29 1.63
CA ASP A 363 -19.17 -10.34 2.29
C ASP A 363 -20.33 -10.21 1.31
N SER A 364 -20.14 -9.53 0.17
CA SER A 364 -21.14 -9.43 -0.89
C SER A 364 -21.43 -10.80 -1.52
N VAL A 365 -20.40 -11.62 -1.72
CA VAL A 365 -20.55 -13.00 -2.24
C VAL A 365 -21.24 -13.89 -1.20
N ALA A 366 -20.83 -13.80 0.07
CA ALA A 366 -21.45 -14.56 1.15
C ALA A 366 -22.93 -14.20 1.36
N ALA A 367 -23.21 -12.90 1.43
CA ALA A 367 -24.56 -12.35 1.56
C ALA A 367 -25.47 -12.82 0.43
N LYS A 368 -25.00 -12.74 -0.81
CA LYS A 368 -25.77 -13.21 -1.97
C LYS A 368 -26.08 -14.71 -1.86
N ALA A 369 -25.11 -15.55 -1.51
CA ALA A 369 -25.33 -16.99 -1.36
C ALA A 369 -26.36 -17.32 -0.26
N LEU A 370 -26.27 -16.62 0.88
CA LEU A 370 -27.22 -16.80 1.98
C LEU A 370 -28.63 -16.32 1.64
N VAL A 371 -28.75 -15.18 0.95
CA VAL A 371 -30.04 -14.64 0.49
C VAL A 371 -30.65 -15.53 -0.58
N ASP A 372 -29.87 -15.99 -1.56
CA ASP A 372 -30.36 -16.93 -2.59
C ASP A 372 -30.89 -18.20 -1.92
N TYR A 373 -30.18 -18.75 -0.95
CA TYR A 373 -30.68 -19.88 -0.16
C TYR A 373 -31.97 -19.56 0.63
N MET A 374 -32.02 -18.39 1.28
CA MET A 374 -33.20 -17.97 2.03
C MET A 374 -34.44 -17.79 1.14
N VAL A 375 -34.28 -17.14 -0.01
CA VAL A 375 -35.40 -16.77 -0.89
C VAL A 375 -35.79 -17.93 -1.80
N ASP A 376 -34.82 -18.58 -2.44
CA ASP A 376 -35.10 -19.61 -3.44
C ASP A 376 -35.42 -20.96 -2.82
N TYR A 377 -34.73 -21.32 -1.73
CA TYR A 377 -34.89 -22.64 -1.13
C TYR A 377 -35.81 -22.64 0.10
N LEU A 378 -35.66 -21.66 0.99
CA LEU A 378 -36.53 -21.58 2.17
C LEU A 378 -37.84 -20.84 1.91
N HIS A 379 -37.96 -20.16 0.77
CA HIS A 379 -39.11 -19.34 0.38
C HIS A 379 -39.44 -18.24 1.43
N MET A 380 -38.42 -17.72 2.10
CA MET A 380 -38.52 -16.67 3.11
C MET A 380 -38.09 -15.32 2.52
N GLN A 381 -38.70 -14.24 2.98
CA GLN A 381 -38.46 -12.88 2.52
C GLN A 381 -38.10 -11.89 3.63
N LYS A 382 -38.32 -12.23 4.90
CA LYS A 382 -38.10 -11.30 6.02
C LYS A 382 -37.10 -11.82 7.05
N ALA A 383 -36.08 -11.02 7.37
CA ALA A 383 -35.03 -11.42 8.31
C ALA A 383 -34.62 -10.31 9.29
N ALA A 384 -34.29 -10.67 10.53
CA ALA A 384 -33.60 -9.77 11.47
C ALA A 384 -32.09 -10.02 11.43
N VAL A 385 -31.29 -8.96 11.29
CA VAL A 385 -29.83 -9.07 11.19
C VAL A 385 -29.17 -8.63 12.50
N PHE A 386 -28.62 -9.60 13.25
CA PHE A 386 -27.87 -9.34 14.47
C PHE A 386 -26.39 -9.24 14.14
N TYR A 387 -25.78 -8.11 14.50
CA TYR A 387 -24.45 -7.73 14.05
C TYR A 387 -23.69 -6.98 15.15
N ASN A 388 -22.37 -6.89 15.05
CA ASN A 388 -21.51 -6.10 15.92
C ASN A 388 -21.14 -4.78 15.23
N SER A 389 -21.64 -3.65 15.73
CA SER A 389 -21.36 -2.33 15.15
C SER A 389 -19.90 -1.88 15.27
N GLN A 390 -19.09 -2.49 16.13
CA GLN A 390 -17.66 -2.20 16.27
C GLN A 390 -16.78 -2.97 15.27
N SER A 391 -17.29 -4.03 14.64
CA SER A 391 -16.55 -4.85 13.67
C SER A 391 -16.76 -4.39 12.23
N ALA A 392 -15.66 -4.14 11.49
CA ALA A 392 -15.75 -3.77 10.07
C ALA A 392 -16.38 -4.88 9.21
N TYR A 393 -16.00 -6.15 9.47
CA TYR A 393 -16.60 -7.31 8.83
C TYR A 393 -18.11 -7.38 9.11
N SER A 394 -18.50 -7.32 10.38
CA SER A 394 -19.90 -7.49 10.76
C SER A 394 -20.81 -6.39 10.18
N ARG A 395 -20.34 -5.13 10.19
CA ARG A 395 -21.05 -4.03 9.52
C ARG A 395 -21.18 -4.26 8.01
N SER A 396 -20.10 -4.71 7.37
CA SER A 396 -20.08 -5.03 5.94
C SER A 396 -21.07 -6.14 5.62
N LEU A 397 -20.99 -7.30 6.30
CA LEU A 397 -21.92 -8.41 6.08
C LEU A 397 -23.39 -8.03 6.34
N ARG A 398 -23.68 -7.27 7.40
CA ARG A 398 -25.05 -6.75 7.61
C ARG A 398 -25.52 -5.95 6.40
N ARG A 399 -24.73 -4.98 5.94
CA ARG A 399 -25.09 -4.12 4.81
C ARG A 399 -25.30 -4.94 3.55
N GLU A 400 -24.36 -5.83 3.22
CA GLU A 400 -24.44 -6.62 1.99
C GLU A 400 -25.62 -7.60 2.02
N PHE A 401 -25.92 -8.21 3.18
CA PHE A 401 -27.10 -9.07 3.34
C PHE A 401 -28.41 -8.29 3.19
N THR A 402 -28.52 -7.13 3.87
CA THR A 402 -29.70 -6.24 3.74
C THR A 402 -29.92 -5.81 2.29
N ASN A 403 -28.86 -5.41 1.59
CA ASN A 403 -28.93 -5.00 0.19
C ASN A 403 -29.36 -6.17 -0.71
N ALA A 404 -28.70 -7.32 -0.60
CA ALA A 404 -29.01 -8.50 -1.41
C ALA A 404 -30.46 -8.97 -1.19
N LEU A 405 -30.94 -8.97 0.05
CA LEU A 405 -32.33 -9.33 0.37
C LEU A 405 -33.32 -8.33 -0.26
N GLY A 406 -33.04 -7.04 -0.18
CA GLY A 406 -33.84 -5.98 -0.81
C GLY A 406 -33.91 -6.09 -2.33
N GLU A 407 -32.78 -6.42 -2.99
CA GLU A 407 -32.73 -6.67 -4.44
C GLU A 407 -33.59 -7.87 -4.88
N ARG A 408 -33.79 -8.83 -3.97
CA ARG A 408 -34.67 -9.99 -4.16
C ARG A 408 -36.12 -9.73 -3.75
N GLY A 409 -36.47 -8.50 -3.36
CA GLY A 409 -37.80 -8.10 -2.92
C GLY A 409 -38.14 -8.44 -1.48
N GLY A 410 -37.17 -8.89 -0.68
CA GLY A 410 -37.32 -9.14 0.75
C GLY A 410 -37.03 -7.92 1.62
N GLU A 411 -37.16 -8.09 2.94
CA GLU A 411 -37.02 -7.04 3.94
C GLU A 411 -36.08 -7.49 5.08
N ALA A 412 -34.99 -6.75 5.29
CA ALA A 412 -34.25 -6.83 6.55
C ALA A 412 -34.91 -5.91 7.58
N ILE A 413 -35.27 -6.45 8.74
CA ILE A 413 -35.96 -5.69 9.78
C ILE A 413 -35.05 -4.59 10.32
N GLU A 414 -35.49 -3.36 10.16
CA GLU A 414 -34.90 -2.18 10.78
C GLU A 414 -35.95 -1.47 11.63
N ILE A 415 -35.55 -1.03 12.83
CA ILE A 415 -36.41 -0.26 13.72
C ILE A 415 -36.00 1.21 13.59
N PRO A 416 -36.78 2.08 12.90
CA PRO A 416 -36.33 3.43 12.56
C PRO A 416 -35.98 4.29 13.78
N SER A 417 -36.67 4.09 14.90
CA SER A 417 -36.38 4.78 16.17
C SER A 417 -35.13 4.26 16.87
N GLU A 418 -34.68 3.05 16.54
CA GLU A 418 -33.58 2.33 17.19
C GLU A 418 -32.75 1.56 16.15
N PRO A 419 -31.97 2.25 15.28
CA PRO A 419 -31.28 1.63 14.14
C PRO A 419 -30.19 0.61 14.54
N ASN A 420 -29.78 0.59 15.81
CA ASN A 420 -28.84 -0.37 16.39
C ASN A 420 -29.52 -1.38 17.31
N PHE A 421 -30.83 -1.57 17.17
CA PHE A 421 -31.59 -2.44 18.07
C PHE A 421 -31.06 -3.88 18.08
N PHE A 422 -30.54 -4.40 16.96
CA PHE A 422 -29.96 -5.74 16.87
C PHE A 422 -28.42 -5.76 17.01
N ASP A 423 -27.82 -4.71 17.58
CA ASP A 423 -26.37 -4.64 17.79
C ASP A 423 -25.93 -5.51 18.97
N LEU A 424 -25.15 -6.55 18.68
CA LEU A 424 -24.53 -7.50 19.61
C LEU A 424 -23.50 -6.85 20.52
N SER A 425 -22.90 -5.72 20.11
CA SER A 425 -21.90 -5.00 20.91
C SER A 425 -22.51 -3.98 21.89
N SER A 426 -23.84 -3.88 21.94
CA SER A 426 -24.54 -3.00 22.87
C SER A 426 -24.14 -3.28 24.32
N GLN A 427 -23.81 -2.22 25.07
CA GLN A 427 -23.55 -2.37 26.51
C GLN A 427 -24.77 -2.97 27.22
N GLY A 428 -24.55 -4.03 27.99
CA GLY A 428 -25.62 -4.73 28.70
C GLY A 428 -26.57 -5.49 27.77
N PHE A 429 -26.09 -6.02 26.64
CA PHE A 429 -26.86 -6.79 25.69
C PHE A 429 -27.76 -7.85 26.35
N ILE A 430 -29.05 -7.85 25.98
CA ILE A 430 -30.04 -8.86 26.41
C ILE A 430 -30.73 -9.41 25.15
N ALA A 431 -30.57 -10.71 24.90
CA ALA A 431 -31.06 -11.37 23.68
C ALA A 431 -32.60 -11.43 23.61
N LYS A 432 -33.28 -11.77 24.72
CA LYS A 432 -34.72 -12.03 24.75
C LYS A 432 -35.60 -10.92 24.16
N PRO A 433 -35.55 -9.66 24.65
CA PRO A 433 -36.41 -8.61 24.08
C PRO A 433 -36.11 -8.35 22.60
N LYS A 434 -34.88 -8.60 22.15
CA LYS A 434 -34.51 -8.42 20.74
C LYS A 434 -35.10 -9.52 19.86
N VAL A 435 -34.99 -10.78 20.28
CA VAL A 435 -35.57 -11.93 19.57
C VAL A 435 -37.10 -11.84 19.51
N GLU A 436 -37.76 -11.54 20.64
CA GLU A 436 -39.23 -11.39 20.64
C GLU A 436 -39.66 -10.26 19.70
N LYS A 437 -38.93 -9.13 19.70
CA LYS A 437 -39.23 -8.02 18.78
C LYS A 437 -39.06 -8.41 17.30
N ALA A 438 -38.07 -9.22 16.96
CA ALA A 438 -37.89 -9.73 15.60
C ALA A 438 -39.10 -10.59 15.17
N ILE A 439 -39.58 -11.47 16.05
CA ILE A 439 -40.76 -12.31 15.83
C ILE A 439 -42.01 -11.44 15.68
N ASP A 440 -42.23 -10.49 16.58
CA ASP A 440 -43.38 -9.56 16.55
C ASP A 440 -43.43 -8.75 15.24
N TRP A 441 -42.27 -8.50 14.63
CA TRP A 441 -42.15 -7.77 13.37
C TRP A 441 -42.15 -8.68 12.13
N GLY A 442 -42.42 -9.98 12.32
CA GLY A 442 -42.61 -10.94 11.24
C GLY A 442 -41.32 -11.47 10.62
N ALA A 443 -40.20 -11.46 11.34
CA ALA A 443 -39.00 -12.17 10.88
C ALA A 443 -39.32 -13.65 10.65
N GLU A 444 -38.82 -14.20 9.56
CA GLU A 444 -38.82 -15.65 9.26
C GLU A 444 -37.45 -16.26 9.55
N ALA A 445 -36.41 -15.43 9.41
CA ALA A 445 -35.02 -15.80 9.69
C ALA A 445 -34.31 -14.78 10.61
N ILE A 446 -33.28 -15.25 11.29
CA ILE A 446 -32.26 -14.45 11.95
C ILE A 446 -30.95 -14.67 11.21
N MET A 447 -30.33 -13.59 10.74
CA MET A 447 -28.98 -13.59 10.20
C MET A 447 -28.00 -13.13 11.28
N LEU A 448 -27.09 -14.02 11.68
CA LEU A 448 -26.05 -13.76 12.68
C LEU A 448 -24.73 -13.37 11.98
N ALA A 449 -24.29 -12.15 12.20
CA ALA A 449 -22.99 -11.65 11.77
C ALA A 449 -22.17 -11.20 13.00
N PRO A 450 -21.81 -12.08 13.96
CA PRO A 450 -20.95 -11.68 15.08
C PRO A 450 -19.52 -11.45 14.60
N ASN A 451 -18.62 -11.23 15.55
CA ASN A 451 -17.21 -11.55 15.42
C ASN A 451 -16.75 -12.26 16.70
N THR A 452 -15.46 -12.60 16.84
CA THR A 452 -14.94 -13.25 18.05
C THR A 452 -15.39 -12.55 19.35
N ALA A 453 -15.35 -11.22 19.38
CA ALA A 453 -15.69 -10.43 20.58
C ALA A 453 -17.20 -10.42 20.92
N SER A 454 -18.06 -10.83 20.00
CA SER A 454 -19.53 -10.81 20.16
C SER A 454 -20.18 -12.19 19.91
N LEU A 455 -19.36 -13.24 19.81
CA LEU A 455 -19.82 -14.60 19.52
C LEU A 455 -20.74 -15.12 20.63
N LYS A 456 -20.42 -14.81 21.89
CA LYS A 456 -21.22 -15.18 23.05
C LYS A 456 -22.63 -14.62 22.95
N GLU A 457 -22.77 -13.35 22.60
CA GLU A 457 -24.06 -12.66 22.45
C GLU A 457 -24.87 -13.26 21.31
N ALA A 458 -24.24 -13.63 20.20
CA ALA A 458 -24.91 -14.32 19.10
C ALA A 458 -25.39 -15.72 19.49
N LEU A 459 -24.63 -16.48 20.29
CA LEU A 459 -25.08 -17.77 20.83
C LEU A 459 -26.26 -17.61 21.79
N LEU A 460 -26.30 -16.54 22.59
CA LEU A 460 -27.48 -16.21 23.41
C LEU A 460 -28.71 -15.91 22.54
N VAL A 461 -28.54 -15.25 21.39
CA VAL A 461 -29.62 -15.04 20.41
C VAL A 461 -30.14 -16.38 19.88
N ALA A 462 -29.26 -17.29 19.47
CA ALA A 462 -29.64 -18.62 19.01
C ALA A 462 -30.38 -19.42 20.11
N GLN A 463 -29.87 -19.39 21.34
CA GLN A 463 -30.50 -20.06 22.50
C GLN A 463 -31.89 -19.52 22.81
N VAL A 464 -32.09 -18.21 22.79
CA VAL A 464 -33.41 -17.62 23.02
C VAL A 464 -34.34 -17.82 21.82
N ASN A 465 -33.80 -17.79 20.60
CA ASN A 465 -34.56 -18.13 19.40
C ASN A 465 -35.14 -19.54 19.50
N ASN A 466 -34.38 -20.51 20.04
CA ASN A 466 -34.81 -21.89 20.28
C ASN A 466 -35.46 -22.49 19.02
N ASN A 467 -34.83 -22.27 17.86
CA ASN A 467 -35.28 -22.71 16.53
C ASN A 467 -36.68 -22.23 16.11
N ARG A 468 -37.19 -21.12 16.68
CA ARG A 468 -38.45 -20.48 16.25
C ARG A 468 -38.31 -19.79 14.90
N LEU A 469 -37.18 -19.11 14.66
CA LEU A 469 -36.80 -18.51 13.38
C LEU A 469 -35.63 -19.28 12.77
N ARG A 470 -35.54 -19.31 11.44
CA ARG A 470 -34.44 -19.98 10.76
C ARG A 470 -33.12 -19.22 10.99
N LEU A 471 -32.04 -19.94 11.29
CA LEU A 471 -30.74 -19.32 11.52
C LEU A 471 -29.89 -19.34 10.24
N LEU A 472 -29.37 -18.17 9.88
CA LEU A 472 -28.33 -17.95 8.89
C LEU A 472 -27.12 -17.34 9.60
N GLY A 473 -25.91 -17.60 9.10
CA GLY A 473 -24.67 -17.16 9.74
C GLY A 473 -23.60 -16.73 8.75
N GLY A 474 -22.85 -15.69 9.12
CA GLY A 474 -21.59 -15.34 8.48
C GLY A 474 -20.47 -16.34 8.80
N ASP A 475 -19.35 -16.22 8.11
CA ASP A 475 -18.21 -17.14 8.22
C ASP A 475 -17.57 -17.19 9.63
N ASP A 476 -17.66 -16.11 10.42
CA ASP A 476 -17.19 -16.09 11.82
C ASP A 476 -17.98 -17.02 12.78
N VAL A 477 -19.16 -17.55 12.39
CA VAL A 477 -19.84 -18.59 13.19
C VAL A 477 -19.40 -20.01 12.81
N TYR A 478 -18.48 -20.16 11.86
CA TYR A 478 -17.85 -21.44 11.57
C TYR A 478 -16.74 -21.71 12.60
N GLY A 479 -16.94 -22.72 13.46
CA GLY A 479 -15.91 -23.22 14.36
C GLY A 479 -16.45 -24.09 15.49
N ASP A 480 -15.57 -24.90 16.09
CA ASP A 480 -15.93 -25.89 17.12
C ASP A 480 -16.62 -25.27 18.34
N LYS A 481 -16.23 -24.06 18.72
CA LYS A 481 -16.87 -23.34 19.84
C LYS A 481 -18.36 -23.10 19.61
N VAL A 482 -18.76 -22.82 18.38
CA VAL A 482 -20.18 -22.63 18.03
C VAL A 482 -20.94 -23.94 18.13
N LEU A 483 -20.35 -25.04 17.66
CA LEU A 483 -20.94 -26.37 17.77
C LEU A 483 -21.11 -26.79 19.24
N GLN A 484 -20.07 -26.60 20.05
CA GLN A 484 -20.03 -26.99 21.46
C GLN A 484 -20.95 -26.12 22.34
N ASP A 485 -20.80 -24.80 22.27
CA ASP A 485 -21.52 -23.87 23.15
C ASP A 485 -22.96 -23.60 22.65
N GLY A 486 -23.18 -23.67 21.33
CA GLY A 486 -24.49 -23.49 20.72
C GLY A 486 -25.37 -24.74 20.84
N GLY A 487 -24.78 -25.92 20.65
CA GLY A 487 -25.49 -27.20 20.71
C GLY A 487 -26.78 -27.20 19.89
N LYS A 488 -27.88 -27.65 20.50
CA LYS A 488 -29.20 -27.74 19.85
C LYS A 488 -29.72 -26.39 19.35
N ALA A 489 -29.31 -25.29 19.99
CA ALA A 489 -29.82 -23.96 19.65
C ALA A 489 -29.29 -23.44 18.31
N VAL A 490 -28.19 -24.00 17.80
CA VAL A 490 -27.63 -23.67 16.49
C VAL A 490 -27.88 -24.76 15.45
N GLU A 491 -28.59 -25.83 15.84
CA GLU A 491 -28.95 -26.91 14.92
C GLU A 491 -29.75 -26.38 13.74
N GLY A 492 -29.32 -26.74 12.53
CA GLY A 492 -29.92 -26.29 11.30
C GLY A 492 -29.46 -24.91 10.83
N MET A 493 -28.62 -24.19 11.58
CA MET A 493 -28.03 -22.93 11.10
C MET A 493 -27.25 -23.16 9.80
N VAL A 494 -27.45 -22.28 8.82
CA VAL A 494 -26.75 -22.33 7.53
C VAL A 494 -25.72 -21.21 7.46
N VAL A 495 -24.49 -21.57 7.10
CA VAL A 495 -23.30 -20.70 7.14
C VAL A 495 -22.64 -20.69 5.77
N ALA A 496 -22.23 -19.51 5.30
CA ALA A 496 -21.43 -19.38 4.08
C ALA A 496 -19.94 -19.53 4.39
N ILE A 497 -19.25 -20.41 3.66
CA ILE A 497 -17.81 -20.67 3.79
C ILE A 497 -17.15 -20.78 2.41
N PRO A 498 -15.86 -20.45 2.25
CA PRO A 498 -15.22 -20.44 0.94
C PRO A 498 -14.78 -21.84 0.48
N TRP A 499 -14.73 -22.82 1.38
CA TRP A 499 -14.21 -24.15 1.09
C TRP A 499 -14.66 -25.15 2.16
N ASP A 500 -14.82 -26.41 1.79
CA ASP A 500 -15.09 -27.52 2.70
C ASP A 500 -14.18 -28.70 2.36
N ILE A 501 -13.73 -29.44 3.39
CA ILE A 501 -12.79 -30.56 3.22
C ILE A 501 -13.40 -31.74 2.46
N ASP A 502 -14.71 -31.91 2.52
CA ASP A 502 -15.43 -32.98 1.84
C ASP A 502 -15.78 -32.62 0.39
N GLY A 503 -15.49 -31.39 -0.06
CA GLY A 503 -15.70 -30.95 -1.44
C GLY A 503 -14.79 -31.66 -2.45
N ASP A 504 -13.53 -31.92 -2.08
CA ASP A 504 -12.58 -32.73 -2.85
C ASP A 504 -11.61 -33.49 -1.90
N PRO A 505 -12.09 -34.58 -1.28
CA PRO A 505 -11.33 -35.31 -0.27
C PRO A 505 -10.10 -36.03 -0.84
N ASP A 506 -10.04 -36.18 -2.17
CA ASP A 506 -8.97 -36.85 -2.89
C ASP A 506 -7.89 -35.90 -3.43
N SER A 507 -8.08 -34.58 -3.30
CA SER A 507 -7.10 -33.58 -3.69
C SER A 507 -5.75 -33.79 -3.01
N GLY A 508 -4.67 -33.40 -3.71
CA GLY A 508 -3.31 -33.45 -3.15
C GLY A 508 -3.18 -32.62 -1.87
N PHE A 509 -3.86 -31.47 -1.81
CA PHE A 509 -3.90 -30.64 -0.62
C PHE A 509 -4.49 -31.38 0.59
N VAL A 510 -5.68 -31.99 0.45
CA VAL A 510 -6.35 -32.69 1.57
C VAL A 510 -5.54 -33.90 2.03
N LYS A 511 -4.98 -34.69 1.11
CA LYS A 511 -4.15 -35.85 1.44
C LYS A 511 -2.92 -35.45 2.25
N ASN A 512 -2.20 -34.42 1.81
CA ASN A 512 -1.03 -33.91 2.52
C ASN A 512 -1.41 -33.27 3.86
N ALA A 513 -2.50 -32.51 3.90
CA ALA A 513 -2.99 -31.88 5.12
C ALA A 513 -3.35 -32.93 6.19
N LYS A 514 -4.05 -34.01 5.81
CA LYS A 514 -4.37 -35.13 6.72
C LYS A 514 -3.11 -35.81 7.26
N GLN A 515 -2.07 -35.94 6.45
CA GLN A 515 -0.78 -36.51 6.87
C GLN A 515 -0.02 -35.59 7.84
N LEU A 516 0.04 -34.30 7.55
CA LEU A 516 0.80 -33.32 8.35
C LEU A 516 0.09 -32.98 9.67
N TRP A 517 -1.23 -32.79 9.62
CA TRP A 517 -1.97 -32.19 10.71
C TRP A 517 -2.77 -33.18 11.55
N GLY A 518 -2.81 -34.46 11.17
CA GLY A 518 -3.26 -35.61 11.96
C GLY A 518 -4.38 -35.34 12.98
N GLY A 519 -5.62 -35.70 12.66
CA GLY A 519 -6.77 -35.58 13.58
C GLY A 519 -7.17 -34.14 13.95
N ALA A 520 -6.39 -33.12 13.58
CA ALA A 520 -6.78 -31.72 13.69
C ALA A 520 -7.92 -31.39 12.72
N GLN A 521 -8.75 -30.41 13.10
CA GLN A 521 -9.73 -29.84 12.19
C GLN A 521 -9.01 -29.01 11.11
N ILE A 522 -8.99 -29.54 9.90
CA ILE A 522 -8.52 -28.83 8.70
C ILE A 522 -9.76 -28.17 8.10
N ASN A 523 -9.77 -26.85 8.04
CA ASN A 523 -10.92 -26.09 7.58
C ASN A 523 -10.55 -25.05 6.53
N TRP A 524 -11.55 -24.25 6.15
CA TRP A 524 -11.39 -23.24 5.12
C TRP A 524 -10.34 -22.17 5.44
N ARG A 525 -10.08 -21.84 6.73
CA ARG A 525 -9.03 -20.90 7.11
C ARG A 525 -7.64 -21.46 6.80
N THR A 526 -7.45 -22.77 6.98
CA THR A 526 -6.26 -23.48 6.52
C THR A 526 -6.14 -23.47 5.00
N ALA A 527 -7.20 -23.80 4.27
CA ALA A 527 -7.19 -23.83 2.80
C ALA A 527 -6.95 -22.43 2.18
N MET A 528 -7.61 -21.38 2.69
CA MET A 528 -7.41 -20.01 2.19
C MET A 528 -6.00 -19.48 2.50
N SER A 529 -5.41 -19.87 3.63
CA SER A 529 -4.04 -19.49 4.00
C SER A 529 -3.01 -20.20 3.14
N TYR A 530 -3.25 -21.48 2.81
CA TYR A 530 -2.48 -22.21 1.81
C TYR A 530 -2.54 -21.48 0.46
N ASP A 531 -3.74 -21.11 0.00
CA ASP A 531 -3.94 -20.39 -1.26
C ASP A 531 -3.23 -19.03 -1.28
N ALA A 532 -3.27 -18.28 -0.17
CA ALA A 532 -2.61 -16.99 -0.05
C ALA A 532 -1.09 -17.12 -0.19
N ALA A 533 -0.48 -18.09 0.51
CA ALA A 533 0.94 -18.39 0.37
C ALA A 533 1.29 -18.94 -1.03
N LYS A 534 0.46 -19.82 -1.60
CA LYS A 534 0.62 -20.35 -2.97
C LYS A 534 0.63 -19.23 -4.01
N ALA A 535 -0.26 -18.26 -3.87
CA ALA A 535 -0.32 -17.09 -4.75
C ALA A 535 0.96 -16.24 -4.66
N LEU A 536 1.46 -15.99 -3.44
CA LEU A 536 2.74 -15.28 -3.24
C LEU A 536 3.91 -16.06 -3.87
N ILE A 537 3.98 -17.37 -3.67
CA ILE A 537 5.02 -18.24 -4.23
C ILE A 537 5.01 -18.17 -5.76
N ALA A 538 3.84 -18.32 -6.38
CA ALA A 538 3.69 -18.23 -7.84
C ALA A 538 4.00 -16.83 -8.38
N ALA A 539 3.72 -15.77 -7.61
CA ALA A 539 4.07 -14.41 -7.98
C ALA A 539 5.58 -14.14 -7.86
N ILE A 540 6.24 -14.68 -6.82
CA ILE A 540 7.70 -14.64 -6.66
C ILE A 540 8.34 -15.37 -7.84
N GLU A 541 7.92 -16.59 -8.15
CA GLU A 541 8.40 -17.37 -9.29
C GLU A 541 8.32 -16.57 -10.60
N ARG A 542 7.14 -16.05 -10.94
CA ARG A 542 6.94 -15.20 -12.13
C ARG A 542 7.82 -13.96 -12.12
N SER A 543 8.03 -13.34 -10.97
CA SER A 543 8.88 -12.15 -10.84
C SER A 543 10.35 -12.43 -11.19
N THR A 544 10.82 -13.68 -11.03
CA THR A 544 12.20 -14.08 -11.33
C THR A 544 12.53 -14.05 -12.82
N SER A 545 11.53 -14.24 -13.69
CA SER A 545 11.70 -14.18 -15.16
C SER A 545 12.19 -12.82 -15.66
N LYS A 546 11.99 -11.76 -14.86
CA LYS A 546 12.38 -10.37 -15.18
C LYS A 546 13.61 -9.92 -14.36
N GLY A 547 14.34 -10.84 -13.74
CA GLY A 547 15.48 -10.61 -12.83
C GLY A 547 15.13 -10.90 -11.37
N ASN A 548 15.88 -10.37 -10.40
CA ASN A 548 15.61 -10.67 -8.97
C ASN A 548 14.16 -10.34 -8.57
N ALA A 549 13.57 -11.21 -7.74
CA ALA A 549 12.27 -10.97 -7.14
C ALA A 549 12.34 -9.72 -6.25
N THR A 550 11.39 -8.80 -6.42
CA THR A 550 11.23 -7.63 -5.57
C THR A 550 9.76 -7.49 -5.19
N ARG A 551 9.51 -6.83 -4.07
CA ARG A 551 8.17 -6.46 -3.58
C ARG A 551 7.26 -5.88 -4.68
N VAL A 552 7.78 -4.94 -5.47
CA VAL A 552 7.04 -4.33 -6.59
C VAL A 552 6.71 -5.37 -7.67
N ARG A 553 7.68 -6.22 -8.05
CA ARG A 553 7.47 -7.23 -9.09
C ARG A 553 6.53 -8.35 -8.65
N VAL A 554 6.53 -8.71 -7.37
CA VAL A 554 5.54 -9.63 -6.79
C VAL A 554 4.14 -9.04 -6.93
N ARG A 555 3.96 -7.76 -6.57
CA ARG A 555 2.68 -7.06 -6.76
C ARG A 555 2.27 -6.99 -8.22
N ASP A 556 3.18 -6.59 -9.12
CA ASP A 556 2.91 -6.53 -10.57
C ASP A 556 2.54 -7.91 -11.14
N ALA A 557 3.16 -8.98 -10.65
CA ALA A 557 2.85 -10.34 -11.06
C ALA A 557 1.42 -10.74 -10.65
N LEU A 558 0.98 -10.40 -9.42
CA LEU A 558 -0.37 -10.76 -8.93
C LEU A 558 -1.52 -10.12 -9.72
N VAL A 559 -1.31 -8.89 -10.21
CA VAL A 559 -2.31 -8.16 -11.02
C VAL A 559 -2.09 -8.31 -12.53
N GLY A 560 -1.11 -9.13 -12.93
CA GLY A 560 -0.82 -9.40 -14.33
C GLY A 560 -1.98 -10.17 -15.00
N PRO A 561 -2.28 -9.90 -16.28
CA PRO A 561 -3.41 -10.53 -16.97
C PRO A 561 -3.30 -12.06 -17.04
N ASP A 562 -2.08 -12.59 -17.04
CA ASP A 562 -1.78 -14.03 -17.12
C ASP A 562 -1.51 -14.67 -15.76
N PHE A 563 -1.75 -13.94 -14.66
CA PHE A 563 -1.59 -14.50 -13.32
C PHE A 563 -2.65 -15.56 -13.06
N SER A 564 -2.18 -16.72 -12.61
CA SER A 564 -3.00 -17.85 -12.19
C SER A 564 -2.16 -18.79 -11.34
N ALA A 565 -2.71 -19.30 -10.26
CA ALA A 565 -2.10 -20.38 -9.47
C ALA A 565 -3.18 -21.41 -9.12
N GLN A 566 -2.85 -22.70 -9.09
CA GLN A 566 -3.80 -23.70 -8.61
C GLN A 566 -3.68 -23.82 -7.09
N GLY A 567 -4.78 -23.52 -6.39
CA GLY A 567 -4.90 -23.62 -4.95
C GLY A 567 -5.57 -24.91 -4.47
N ALA A 568 -5.81 -24.97 -3.16
CA ALA A 568 -6.60 -25.97 -2.45
C ALA A 568 -8.10 -25.85 -2.76
N SER A 569 -8.59 -24.63 -2.96
CA SER A 569 -10.02 -24.37 -3.13
C SER A 569 -10.48 -24.21 -4.57
N ASP A 570 -9.60 -23.71 -5.45
CA ASP A 570 -9.77 -23.62 -6.90
C ASP A 570 -8.59 -22.86 -7.52
N THR A 571 -8.65 -22.55 -8.82
CA THR A 571 -7.75 -21.58 -9.44
C THR A 571 -7.81 -20.21 -8.75
N ILE A 572 -6.65 -19.64 -8.47
CA ILE A 572 -6.46 -18.34 -7.81
C ILE A 572 -6.09 -17.30 -8.88
N LYS A 573 -6.92 -16.27 -9.01
CA LYS A 573 -6.68 -15.07 -9.83
C LYS A 573 -7.19 -13.85 -9.08
N PHE A 574 -6.59 -12.69 -9.32
CA PHE A 574 -7.00 -11.45 -8.67
C PHE A 574 -7.45 -10.41 -9.68
N SER A 575 -8.46 -9.63 -9.28
CA SER A 575 -8.85 -8.41 -9.98
C SER A 575 -7.82 -7.30 -9.70
N GLN A 576 -7.90 -6.21 -10.46
CA GLN A 576 -7.10 -5.00 -10.19
C GLN A 576 -7.41 -4.38 -8.82
N LYS A 577 -8.54 -4.74 -8.20
CA LYS A 577 -8.93 -4.31 -6.85
C LYS A 577 -8.39 -5.21 -5.74
N GLY A 578 -7.66 -6.28 -6.07
CA GLY A 578 -7.11 -7.23 -5.10
C GLY A 578 -8.06 -8.35 -4.68
N ASP A 579 -9.33 -8.31 -5.10
CA ASP A 579 -10.28 -9.40 -4.84
C ASP A 579 -9.98 -10.63 -5.70
N ARG A 580 -10.17 -11.82 -5.14
CA ARG A 580 -10.18 -13.06 -5.92
C ARG A 580 -11.29 -13.01 -6.97
N ILE A 581 -10.94 -13.36 -8.21
CA ILE A 581 -11.90 -13.51 -9.31
C ILE A 581 -12.55 -14.88 -9.18
N ASN A 582 -13.88 -14.92 -9.26
CA ASN A 582 -14.70 -16.13 -9.05
C ASN A 582 -14.32 -16.86 -7.75
N PRO A 583 -14.39 -16.18 -6.60
CA PRO A 583 -14.03 -16.81 -5.35
C PRO A 583 -15.02 -17.97 -5.06
N PRO A 584 -14.54 -19.12 -4.56
CA PRO A 584 -15.40 -20.22 -4.20
C PRO A 584 -16.29 -19.82 -3.02
N VAL A 585 -17.55 -20.24 -3.04
CA VAL A 585 -18.51 -20.08 -1.95
C VAL A 585 -19.35 -21.34 -1.86
N GLN A 586 -19.52 -21.85 -0.65
CA GLN A 586 -20.31 -23.02 -0.31
C GLN A 586 -21.17 -22.68 0.91
N LEU A 587 -22.30 -23.36 1.04
CA LEU A 587 -23.12 -23.29 2.22
C LEU A 587 -22.97 -24.59 3.00
N VAL A 588 -22.78 -24.50 4.31
CA VAL A 588 -22.83 -25.63 5.23
C VAL A 588 -23.96 -25.45 6.21
N LYS A 589 -24.52 -26.56 6.69
CA LYS A 589 -25.58 -26.59 7.70
C LYS A 589 -25.08 -27.32 8.93
N ILE A 590 -25.37 -26.77 10.11
CA ILE A 590 -25.11 -27.47 11.38
C ILE A 590 -26.13 -28.60 11.53
N VAL A 591 -25.65 -29.83 11.75
CA VAL A 591 -26.48 -31.02 11.98
C VAL A 591 -26.04 -31.77 13.23
N ALA A 592 -26.99 -32.45 13.88
CA ALA A 592 -26.64 -33.37 14.96
C ALA A 592 -25.80 -34.55 14.43
N SER A 593 -24.76 -34.90 15.17
CA SER A 593 -23.89 -36.07 14.97
C SER A 593 -23.97 -36.97 16.20
N THR A 594 -23.45 -38.20 16.11
CA THR A 594 -23.64 -39.30 17.08
C THR A 594 -23.47 -38.89 18.56
N ASN A 595 -22.63 -37.89 18.87
CA ASN A 595 -22.49 -37.32 20.22
C ASN A 595 -22.26 -35.78 20.25
N ASN A 596 -22.44 -35.07 19.14
CA ASN A 596 -22.17 -33.61 19.05
C ASN A 596 -22.94 -32.97 17.87
N TYR A 597 -22.41 -31.88 17.30
CA TYR A 597 -22.86 -31.26 16.05
C TYR A 597 -21.69 -31.17 15.07
N ASP A 598 -22.01 -31.06 13.78
CA ASP A 598 -21.02 -30.92 12.72
C ASP A 598 -21.53 -29.98 11.61
N PHE A 599 -20.61 -29.42 10.84
CA PHE A 599 -20.94 -28.66 9.62
C PHE A 599 -20.99 -29.63 8.44
N VAL A 600 -22.13 -29.69 7.75
CA VAL A 600 -22.29 -30.55 6.56
C VAL A 600 -22.67 -29.70 5.35
N PRO A 601 -22.03 -29.90 4.18
CA PRO A 601 -22.38 -29.19 2.96
C PRO A 601 -23.87 -29.25 2.63
N VAL A 602 -24.44 -28.10 2.28
CA VAL A 602 -25.76 -28.00 1.68
C VAL A 602 -25.62 -28.39 0.20
N PRO A 603 -26.34 -29.44 -0.28
CA PRO A 603 -26.23 -29.87 -1.68
C PRO A 603 -26.52 -28.72 -2.66
N ALA A 604 -25.70 -28.61 -3.72
CA ALA A 604 -25.91 -27.61 -4.78
C ALA A 604 -27.23 -27.84 -5.56
N SER A 605 -27.73 -29.08 -5.58
CA SER A 605 -29.04 -29.44 -6.10
C SER A 605 -30.06 -29.43 -4.97
N ILE A 606 -30.60 -28.26 -4.67
CA ILE A 606 -31.97 -28.23 -4.13
C ILE A 606 -32.87 -27.55 -5.14
N LYS A 607 -33.07 -28.31 -6.23
CA LYS A 607 -34.28 -28.30 -7.04
C LYS A 607 -34.92 -29.67 -6.80
N GLU A 608 -35.78 -29.77 -5.80
CA GLU A 608 -36.84 -30.78 -5.80
C GLU A 608 -38.18 -30.09 -5.57
#